data_AF-A0A1D2MZ49-F1
#
_entry.id   AF-A0A1D2MZ49-F1
#
_cell.length_a   1.000
_cell.length_b   1.000
_cell.length_c   1.000
_cell.angle_alpha   90.00
_cell.angle_beta   90.00
_cell.angle_gamma   90.00
#
_symmetry.space_group_name_H-M   'P 1'
#
loop_
_entity.id
_entity.type
_entity.pdbx_description
1 polymer ?
#
loop_
_entity_poly.entity_id
_entity_poly.type
_entity_poly.pdbx_seq_one_letter_code
_entity_poly.pdbx_strand_id
1 'polypeptide(L)'
;MQIRMALASFVKTQPSLHSILIRKLTLPFVILRASTTSVMYKAMADERKSNLYAQYNGSYNPTCSEFKSVIGCDSEVIQLKCNRSSRLAIYSANYGRTEYESVQCPQPKGVSEESCLSSFATENVMQMCHGKRRCALGVNPSTFGNPCKPESKMYLKVIHTCGT
;
A
#
# COMPACT_ATOMS: atom_id res chain seq x y z
N MET A 1 29.96 39.17 -42.15
CA MET A 1 28.62 38.69 -41.73
C MET A 1 28.00 37.98 -42.91
N GLN A 2 27.40 36.80 -42.69
CA GLN A 2 27.15 35.72 -43.65
C GLN A 2 28.41 34.84 -43.86
N ILE A 3 28.39 33.51 -43.79
CA ILE A 3 27.29 32.54 -43.90
C ILE A 3 27.78 31.17 -43.35
N ARG A 4 26.90 30.53 -42.56
CA ARG A 4 26.47 29.13 -42.58
C ARG A 4 27.46 27.94 -42.46
N MET A 5 26.96 27.04 -41.61
CA MET A 5 26.71 25.61 -41.83
C MET A 5 27.84 24.61 -41.62
N ALA A 6 27.64 23.88 -40.52
CA ALA A 6 27.75 22.44 -40.36
C ALA A 6 27.95 21.60 -41.64
N LEU A 7 28.79 20.58 -41.53
CA LEU A 7 28.43 19.15 -41.61
C LEU A 7 29.74 18.35 -41.49
N ALA A 8 29.86 17.53 -40.45
CA ALA A 8 29.78 16.06 -40.53
C ALA A 8 30.96 15.42 -41.28
N SER A 9 31.66 14.49 -40.62
CA SER A 9 31.72 13.08 -41.08
C SER A 9 32.77 12.26 -40.34
N PHE A 10 32.33 11.04 -39.98
CA PHE A 10 33.02 9.75 -40.14
C PHE A 10 34.47 9.60 -39.62
N VAL A 11 34.70 8.91 -38.50
CA VAL A 11 34.76 7.43 -38.33
C VAL A 11 36.13 6.84 -38.72
N LYS A 12 36.60 5.92 -37.85
CA LYS A 12 37.61 4.85 -38.06
C LYS A 12 39.09 5.31 -37.98
N THR A 13 40.06 4.62 -37.37
CA THR A 13 40.27 3.26 -36.78
C THR A 13 41.58 3.38 -35.96
N GLN A 14 41.69 2.95 -34.69
CA GLN A 14 42.47 1.78 -34.17
C GLN A 14 43.71 1.32 -34.98
N PRO A 15 44.74 0.60 -34.43
CA PRO A 15 44.87 -0.09 -33.13
C PRO A 15 46.28 0.05 -32.45
N SER A 16 46.52 -0.46 -31.23
CA SER A 16 47.28 -1.71 -30.94
C SER A 16 48.09 -1.50 -29.63
N LEU A 17 48.58 -2.44 -28.82
CA LEU A 17 48.61 -3.91 -28.74
C LEU A 17 49.20 -4.24 -27.34
N HIS A 18 48.54 -5.12 -26.55
CA HIS A 18 49.05 -6.08 -25.54
C HIS A 18 48.00 -6.27 -24.42
N SER A 19 47.11 -7.27 -24.49
CA SER A 19 47.30 -8.67 -24.01
C SER A 19 47.53 -8.70 -22.49
N ILE A 20 46.57 -9.12 -21.65
CA ILE A 20 46.34 -10.52 -21.20
C ILE A 20 44.94 -10.55 -20.52
N LEU A 21 43.93 -11.15 -21.15
CA LEU A 21 43.36 -12.48 -20.85
C LEU A 21 42.89 -12.71 -19.38
N ILE A 22 41.60 -12.43 -19.10
CA ILE A 22 40.75 -13.36 -18.36
C ILE A 22 39.40 -13.48 -19.09
N ARG A 23 39.11 -14.70 -19.53
CA ARG A 23 37.88 -15.12 -20.20
C ARG A 23 36.71 -15.15 -19.21
N LYS A 24 35.57 -14.67 -19.73
CA LYS A 24 34.20 -15.21 -19.61
C LYS A 24 33.61 -15.38 -18.20
N LEU A 25 32.56 -14.61 -17.95
CA LEU A 25 31.23 -15.18 -17.73
C LEU A 25 30.17 -14.23 -18.31
N THR A 26 29.66 -14.66 -19.46
CA THR A 26 28.41 -14.21 -20.08
C THR A 26 27.24 -14.54 -19.16
N LEU A 27 26.42 -13.54 -18.82
CA LEU A 27 24.98 -13.74 -18.65
C LEU A 27 24.27 -12.55 -19.33
N PRO A 28 23.31 -12.82 -20.22
CA PRO A 28 22.59 -11.78 -20.94
C PRO A 28 21.74 -10.98 -19.97
N PHE A 29 21.72 -9.66 -20.15
CA PHE A 29 20.75 -8.75 -19.58
C PHE A 29 19.35 -9.17 -20.05
N VAL A 30 18.70 -10.08 -19.30
CA VAL A 30 17.27 -10.30 -19.41
C VAL A 30 16.60 -9.26 -18.53
N ILE A 31 15.97 -8.31 -19.22
CA ILE A 31 15.08 -7.30 -18.70
C ILE A 31 13.94 -8.01 -17.96
N LEU A 32 13.92 -7.98 -16.62
CA LEU A 32 12.67 -8.12 -15.88
C LEU A 32 12.16 -6.73 -15.53
N ARG A 33 11.28 -6.19 -16.38
CA ARG A 33 10.27 -5.23 -15.95
C ARG A 33 9.30 -5.99 -15.05
N ALA A 34 9.56 -6.00 -13.74
CA ALA A 34 8.60 -6.50 -12.77
C ALA A 34 7.49 -5.46 -12.61
N SER A 35 6.30 -5.81 -13.09
CA SER A 35 5.06 -5.06 -12.89
C SER A 35 4.86 -4.75 -11.41
N THR A 36 4.76 -3.47 -11.09
CA THR A 36 4.66 -2.92 -9.72
C THR A 36 3.39 -3.32 -8.97
N THR A 37 2.47 -4.03 -9.61
CA THR A 37 1.22 -4.52 -9.00
C THR A 37 1.41 -5.80 -8.19
N SER A 38 2.28 -6.73 -8.62
CA SER A 38 2.51 -7.99 -7.88
C SER A 38 3.35 -7.83 -6.60
N VAL A 39 4.13 -6.75 -6.51
CA VAL A 39 4.99 -6.50 -5.34
C VAL A 39 4.18 -5.99 -4.14
N MET A 40 3.02 -5.36 -4.36
CA MET A 40 2.17 -4.88 -3.25
C MET A 40 1.35 -5.99 -2.60
N TYR A 41 0.80 -6.94 -3.36
CA TYR A 41 0.01 -8.04 -2.77
C TYR A 41 0.86 -9.02 -1.95
N LYS A 42 2.17 -9.12 -2.24
CA LYS A 42 3.09 -9.95 -1.44
C LYS A 42 3.45 -9.36 -0.07
N ALA A 43 2.98 -8.14 0.25
CA ALA A 43 3.14 -7.57 1.59
C ALA A 43 1.99 -7.94 2.55
N MET A 44 0.97 -8.67 2.11
CA MET A 44 -0.24 -8.97 2.88
C MET A 44 -0.55 -10.46 3.00
N ALA A 45 0.47 -11.33 3.05
CA ALA A 45 0.29 -12.74 3.40
C ALA A 45 1.63 -13.37 3.78
N ASP A 46 2.15 -13.06 4.97
CA ASP A 46 3.12 -13.95 5.62
C ASP A 46 3.01 -13.85 7.15
N GLU A 47 2.05 -14.58 7.71
CA GLU A 47 1.98 -14.85 9.17
C GLU A 47 3.05 -15.86 9.63
N ARG A 48 4.01 -16.27 8.78
CA ARG A 48 5.05 -17.25 9.13
C ARG A 48 6.48 -16.69 9.14
N LYS A 49 6.66 -15.40 9.40
CA LYS A 49 7.99 -14.80 9.62
C LYS A 49 8.25 -14.25 11.02
N SER A 50 7.40 -14.58 12.00
CA SER A 50 7.67 -14.27 13.41
C SER A 50 8.81 -15.14 13.99
N ASN A 51 9.09 -16.32 13.42
CA ASN A 51 10.05 -17.27 13.99
C ASN A 51 11.53 -17.05 13.63
N LEU A 52 11.90 -16.01 12.85
CA LEU A 52 13.30 -15.78 12.45
C LEU A 52 14.02 -14.67 13.25
N TYR A 53 13.36 -14.05 14.23
CA TYR A 53 13.93 -13.00 15.08
C TYR A 53 14.12 -13.38 16.56
N ALA A 54 13.81 -14.62 16.95
CA ALA A 54 13.81 -15.05 18.35
C ALA A 54 15.17 -15.55 18.89
N GLN A 55 16.27 -15.48 18.12
CA GLN A 55 17.55 -16.12 18.49
C GLN A 55 18.71 -15.15 18.76
N TYR A 56 18.53 -13.83 18.66
CA TYR A 56 19.59 -12.87 18.99
C TYR A 56 19.36 -12.26 20.39
N ASN A 57 20.05 -12.85 21.36
CA ASN A 57 20.19 -12.50 22.78
C ASN A 57 19.88 -11.05 23.23
N GLY A 58 19.03 -10.92 24.27
CA GLY A 58 19.16 -9.87 25.29
C GLY A 58 18.35 -8.58 25.10
N SER A 59 17.20 -8.50 25.79
CA SER A 59 16.50 -7.26 26.19
C SER A 59 16.33 -6.16 25.13
N TYR A 60 15.85 -6.52 23.94
CA TYR A 60 14.97 -5.61 23.22
C TYR A 60 13.57 -6.20 23.36
N ASN A 61 12.67 -5.48 24.05
CA ASN A 61 11.23 -5.72 23.94
C ASN A 61 10.77 -4.81 22.80
N PRO A 62 10.80 -5.26 21.52
CA PRO A 62 10.10 -4.53 20.49
C PRO A 62 8.64 -4.68 20.87
N THR A 63 8.10 -3.69 21.57
CA THR A 63 6.66 -3.53 21.67
C THR A 63 6.20 -3.25 20.24
N CYS A 64 5.95 -4.31 19.47
CA CYS A 64 5.31 -4.20 18.18
C CYS A 64 3.98 -3.51 18.45
N SER A 65 3.84 -2.28 17.95
CA SER A 65 2.55 -1.60 17.97
C SER A 65 1.56 -2.50 17.26
N GLU A 66 0.64 -3.08 18.02
CA GLU A 66 -0.36 -4.02 17.52
C GLU A 66 -1.24 -3.31 16.49
N PHE A 67 -1.20 -3.79 15.24
CA PHE A 67 -2.09 -3.32 14.18
C PHE A 67 -3.51 -3.81 14.44
N LYS A 68 -4.44 -2.87 14.50
CA LYS A 68 -5.86 -3.10 14.74
C LYS A 68 -6.63 -2.79 13.46
N SER A 69 -7.51 -3.69 13.08
CA SER A 69 -8.42 -3.53 11.93
C SER A 69 -9.84 -3.34 12.45
N VAL A 70 -10.48 -2.25 12.06
CA VAL A 70 -11.89 -1.98 12.33
C VAL A 70 -12.62 -1.82 11.02
N ILE A 71 -13.76 -2.49 10.88
CA ILE A 71 -14.62 -2.41 9.70
C ILE A 71 -15.99 -1.90 10.15
N GLY A 72 -16.59 -1.03 9.35
CA GLY A 72 -17.99 -0.62 9.49
C GLY A 72 -18.67 -0.62 8.14
N CYS A 73 -19.91 -1.08 8.12
CA CYS A 73 -20.74 -1.11 6.91
C CYS A 73 -21.38 0.25 6.63
N ASP A 74 -21.91 0.42 5.42
CA ASP A 74 -22.65 1.62 5.05
C ASP A 74 -23.71 2.01 6.09
N SER A 75 -23.78 3.31 6.38
CA SER A 75 -24.62 3.94 7.41
C SER A 75 -24.29 3.61 8.88
N GLU A 76 -23.20 2.88 9.15
CA GLU A 76 -22.74 2.62 10.52
C GLU A 76 -21.79 3.71 11.04
N VAL A 77 -21.57 3.73 12.36
CA VAL A 77 -20.56 4.59 13.00
C VAL A 77 -19.51 3.70 13.67
N ILE A 78 -18.26 3.80 13.22
CA ILE A 78 -17.14 3.07 13.85
C ILE A 78 -16.46 3.94 14.90
N GLN A 79 -16.02 3.29 15.99
CA GLN A 79 -15.30 3.95 17.07
C GLN A 79 -13.88 3.42 17.19
N LEU A 80 -12.90 4.31 17.00
CA LEU A 80 -11.49 4.04 17.23
C LEU A 80 -11.09 4.57 18.61
N LYS A 81 -10.46 3.73 19.43
CA LYS A 81 -10.12 4.10 20.82
C LYS A 81 -8.77 3.53 21.24
N CYS A 82 -7.98 4.39 21.88
CA CYS A 82 -6.76 4.04 22.58
C CYS A 82 -6.87 4.29 24.09
N ASN A 83 -5.94 3.70 24.85
CA ASN A 83 -5.80 3.90 26.29
C ASN A 83 -5.43 5.36 26.62
N ARG A 84 -5.52 5.73 27.91
CA ARG A 84 -5.36 7.12 28.39
C ARG A 84 -4.05 7.78 27.92
N SER A 85 -2.95 7.03 27.83
CA SER A 85 -1.61 7.49 27.48
C SER A 85 -1.25 7.37 26.00
N SER A 86 -2.14 6.83 25.15
CA SER A 86 -1.83 6.56 23.74
C SER A 86 -2.79 7.30 22.80
N ARG A 87 -2.34 7.53 21.58
CA ARG A 87 -3.04 8.21 20.49
C ARG A 87 -3.14 7.31 19.27
N LEU A 88 -4.18 7.53 18.48
CA LEU A 88 -4.43 6.82 17.24
C LEU A 88 -3.36 7.18 16.22
N ALA A 89 -2.67 6.16 15.71
CA ALA A 89 -1.85 6.26 14.52
C ALA A 89 -2.58 5.50 13.40
N ILE A 90 -3.19 6.24 12.48
CA ILE A 90 -3.87 5.67 11.31
C ILE A 90 -2.81 5.31 10.26
N TYR A 91 -2.86 4.08 9.73
CA TYR A 91 -1.94 3.61 8.68
C TYR A 91 -2.61 3.57 7.32
N SER A 92 -3.81 3.00 7.25
CA SER A 92 -4.57 2.93 6.01
C SER A 92 -6.07 2.94 6.29
N ALA A 93 -6.83 3.44 5.33
CA ALA A 93 -8.27 3.28 5.29
C ALA A 93 -8.75 3.09 3.86
N ASN A 94 -9.62 2.11 3.66
CA ASN A 94 -10.23 1.79 2.38
C ASN A 94 -11.75 1.93 2.53
N TYR A 95 -12.36 2.79 1.71
CA TYR A 95 -13.80 2.93 1.62
C TYR A 95 -14.30 2.49 0.25
N GLY A 96 -15.32 1.64 0.22
CA GLY A 96 -15.93 1.11 -0.99
C GLY A 96 -16.23 -0.38 -0.82
N ARG A 97 -15.82 -1.20 -1.80
CA ARG A 97 -15.93 -2.65 -1.76
C ARG A 97 -14.73 -3.31 -2.43
N THR A 98 -14.26 -4.41 -1.85
CA THR A 98 -13.33 -5.34 -2.47
C THR A 98 -14.01 -6.70 -2.57
N GLU A 99 -13.85 -7.35 -3.71
CA GLU A 99 -14.46 -8.66 -4.00
C GLU A 99 -14.09 -9.67 -2.91
N TYR A 100 -15.08 -10.39 -2.38
CA TYR A 100 -14.91 -11.47 -1.39
C TYR A 100 -14.26 -11.10 -0.03
N GLU A 101 -13.90 -9.83 0.22
CA GLU A 101 -13.17 -9.46 1.44
C GLU A 101 -14.06 -9.15 2.66
N SER A 102 -15.38 -8.97 2.48
CA SER A 102 -16.25 -8.50 3.55
C SER A 102 -17.34 -9.50 3.95
N VAL A 103 -16.97 -10.44 4.83
CA VAL A 103 -17.93 -11.31 5.54
C VAL A 103 -18.85 -10.48 6.44
N GLN A 104 -18.35 -9.36 6.98
CA GLN A 104 -19.08 -8.50 7.91
C GLN A 104 -20.13 -7.61 7.21
N CYS A 105 -19.87 -7.21 5.96
CA CYS A 105 -20.79 -6.41 5.16
C CYS A 105 -21.16 -7.14 3.86
N PRO A 106 -22.02 -8.17 3.91
CA PRO A 106 -22.39 -8.94 2.72
C PRO A 106 -23.17 -8.09 1.71
N GLN A 107 -23.00 -8.37 0.42
CA GLN A 107 -23.85 -7.82 -0.65
C GLN A 107 -25.31 -8.29 -0.47
N PRO A 108 -26.31 -7.46 -0.84
CA PRO A 108 -27.69 -7.90 -0.96
C PRO A 108 -27.84 -9.01 -2.02
N LYS A 109 -28.87 -9.84 -1.87
CA LYS A 109 -29.17 -10.92 -2.83
C LYS A 109 -29.43 -10.34 -4.22
N GLY A 110 -28.77 -10.86 -5.24
CA GLY A 110 -28.94 -10.46 -6.64
C GLY A 110 -28.02 -9.32 -7.09
N VAL A 111 -27.20 -8.76 -6.20
CA VAL A 111 -26.15 -7.79 -6.57
C VAL A 111 -24.85 -8.56 -6.84
N SER A 112 -24.20 -8.28 -7.98
CA SER A 112 -22.90 -8.86 -8.32
C SER A 112 -21.81 -8.31 -7.41
N GLU A 113 -20.82 -9.14 -7.08
CA GLU A 113 -19.60 -8.62 -6.45
C GLU A 113 -18.85 -7.68 -7.41
N GLU A 114 -18.19 -6.67 -6.84
CA GLU A 114 -17.36 -5.72 -7.57
C GLU A 114 -16.22 -5.21 -6.69
N SER A 115 -15.23 -4.58 -7.32
CA SER A 115 -14.15 -3.90 -6.61
C SER A 115 -14.11 -2.42 -6.99
N CYS A 116 -14.34 -1.56 -6.01
CA CYS A 116 -14.44 -0.12 -6.14
C CYS A 116 -13.92 0.53 -4.86
N LEU A 117 -12.99 1.48 -4.96
CA LEU A 117 -12.36 2.11 -3.81
C LEU A 117 -12.28 3.62 -3.99
N SER A 118 -12.55 4.35 -2.92
CA SER A 118 -12.32 5.79 -2.86
C SER A 118 -10.83 6.09 -2.69
N SER A 119 -10.29 7.00 -3.51
CA SER A 119 -8.86 7.34 -3.51
C SER A 119 -8.42 8.19 -2.31
N PHE A 120 -9.37 8.82 -1.62
CA PHE A 120 -9.11 9.77 -0.52
C PHE A 120 -9.51 9.24 0.85
N ALA A 121 -9.92 7.97 0.96
CA ALA A 121 -10.37 7.38 2.22
C ALA A 121 -9.31 7.45 3.32
N THR A 122 -8.06 7.08 3.02
CA THR A 122 -6.95 7.12 3.99
C THR A 122 -6.68 8.55 4.49
N GLU A 123 -6.59 9.51 3.58
CA GLU A 123 -6.33 10.91 3.91
C GLU A 123 -7.44 11.49 4.80
N ASN A 124 -8.71 11.27 4.44
CA ASN A 124 -9.84 11.75 5.22
C ASN A 124 -9.82 11.18 6.64
N VAL A 125 -9.60 9.86 6.79
CA VAL A 125 -9.54 9.24 8.13
C VAL A 125 -8.34 9.75 8.93
N MET A 126 -7.19 9.96 8.30
CA MET A 126 -6.02 10.56 8.95
C MET A 126 -6.34 11.97 9.46
N GLN A 127 -6.92 12.84 8.63
CA GLN A 127 -7.31 14.19 9.02
C GLN A 127 -8.32 14.19 10.18
N MET A 128 -9.26 13.24 10.18
CA MET A 128 -10.31 13.17 11.21
C MET A 128 -9.84 12.55 12.53
N CYS A 129 -8.94 11.56 12.51
CA CYS A 129 -8.66 10.71 13.67
C CYS A 129 -7.20 10.66 14.14
N HIS A 130 -6.23 10.94 13.27
CA HIS A 130 -4.82 10.77 13.62
C HIS A 130 -4.44 11.69 14.81
N GLY A 131 -3.67 11.16 15.76
CA GLY A 131 -3.27 11.87 16.96
C GLY A 131 -4.37 12.05 18.03
N LYS A 132 -5.62 11.65 17.75
CA LYS A 132 -6.71 11.66 18.75
C LYS A 132 -6.67 10.38 19.58
N ARG A 133 -7.20 10.44 20.81
CA ARG A 133 -7.33 9.25 21.67
C ARG A 133 -8.61 8.44 21.38
N ARG A 134 -9.66 9.14 20.97
CA ARG A 134 -10.96 8.59 20.58
C ARG A 134 -11.41 9.29 19.32
N CYS A 135 -11.92 8.52 18.37
CA CYS A 135 -12.49 9.04 17.13
C CYS A 135 -13.74 8.24 16.78
N ALA A 136 -14.79 8.93 16.36
CA ALA A 136 -15.99 8.31 15.80
C ALA A 136 -16.11 8.74 14.33
N LEU A 137 -16.30 7.78 13.44
CA LEU A 137 -16.40 8.00 12.01
C LEU A 137 -17.72 7.43 11.51
N GLY A 138 -18.53 8.25 10.84
CA GLY A 138 -19.68 7.77 10.10
C GLY A 138 -19.25 7.18 8.76
N VAL A 139 -19.66 5.95 8.48
CA VAL A 139 -19.45 5.29 7.20
C VAL A 139 -20.56 5.75 6.27
N ASN A 140 -20.30 6.81 5.50
CA ASN A 140 -21.29 7.38 4.60
C ASN A 140 -20.64 7.97 3.33
N PRO A 141 -21.40 8.01 2.22
CA PRO A 141 -20.91 8.53 0.95
C PRO A 141 -20.69 10.05 0.98
N SER A 142 -21.32 10.78 1.91
CA SER A 142 -21.07 12.22 2.08
C SER A 142 -19.63 12.52 2.53
N THR A 143 -19.00 11.60 3.29
CA THR A 143 -17.63 11.76 3.79
C THR A 143 -16.59 11.18 2.84
N PHE A 144 -16.90 10.06 2.18
CA PHE A 144 -15.94 9.28 1.40
C PHE A 144 -16.24 9.19 -0.10
N GLY A 145 -17.29 9.84 -0.57
CA GLY A 145 -17.79 9.76 -1.94
C GLY A 145 -18.56 8.47 -2.22
N ASN A 146 -18.96 8.26 -3.47
CA ASN A 146 -19.64 7.05 -3.92
C ASN A 146 -18.88 6.42 -5.11
N PRO A 147 -17.82 5.63 -4.86
CA PRO A 147 -16.99 5.03 -5.90
C PRO A 147 -17.61 3.80 -6.57
N CYS A 148 -18.71 3.28 -6.03
CA CYS A 148 -19.33 2.01 -6.43
C CYS A 148 -20.67 2.23 -7.13
N LYS A 149 -21.27 1.16 -7.66
CA LYS A 149 -22.63 1.24 -8.19
C LYS A 149 -23.63 1.51 -7.05
N PRO A 150 -24.76 2.21 -7.31
CA PRO A 150 -25.74 2.54 -6.28
C PRO A 150 -26.34 1.32 -5.54
N GLU A 151 -26.35 0.17 -6.19
CA GLU A 151 -26.85 -1.11 -5.67
C GLU A 151 -25.86 -1.84 -4.77
N SER A 152 -24.57 -1.46 -4.81
CA SER A 152 -23.53 -2.10 -4.04
C SER A 152 -23.45 -1.56 -2.62
N LYS A 153 -23.40 -2.49 -1.65
CA LYS A 153 -23.21 -2.12 -0.25
C LYS A 153 -21.74 -1.77 0.01
N MET A 154 -21.42 -0.55 0.40
CA MET A 154 -20.04 -0.15 0.71
C MET A 154 -19.67 -0.40 2.19
N TYR A 155 -18.39 -0.39 2.50
CA TYR A 155 -17.85 -0.43 3.85
C TYR A 155 -16.56 0.39 3.97
N LEU A 156 -16.22 0.75 5.19
CA LEU A 156 -14.95 1.37 5.56
C LEU A 156 -14.13 0.36 6.36
N LYS A 157 -12.90 0.08 5.91
CA LYS A 157 -11.89 -0.69 6.67
C LYS A 157 -10.77 0.26 7.09
N VAL A 158 -10.51 0.39 8.39
CA VAL A 158 -9.44 1.23 8.94
C VAL A 158 -8.42 0.37 9.66
N ILE A 159 -7.15 0.54 9.30
CA ILE A 159 -6.01 -0.05 9.98
C ILE A 159 -5.31 1.02 10.81
N HIS A 160 -5.17 0.79 12.11
CA HIS A 160 -4.55 1.73 13.03
C HIS A 160 -3.74 1.04 14.11
N THR A 161 -2.87 1.78 14.80
CA THR A 161 -2.26 1.35 16.07
C THR A 161 -2.54 2.40 17.15
N CYS A 162 -2.07 2.12 18.37
CA CYS A 162 -2.03 3.08 19.47
C CYS A 162 -0.57 3.34 19.86
N GLY A 163 -0.07 4.54 19.59
CA GLY A 163 1.29 4.98 19.93
C GLY A 163 1.29 6.07 20.99
N THR A 164 2.37 6.19 21.77
CA THR A 164 2.56 7.23 22.80
C THR A 164 3.32 8.42 22.23
#